data_AF-A0A699R5Z7-F1
#
_entry.id   AF-A0A699R5Z7-F1
#
_cell.length_a   1.000
_cell.length_b   1.000
_cell.length_c   1.000
_cell.angle_alpha   90.00
_cell.angle_beta   90.00
_cell.angle_gamma   90.00
#
_symmetry.space_group_name_H-M   'P 1'
#
loop_
_entity.id
_entity.type
_entity.pdbx_description
1 polymer ?
#
loop_
_entity_poly.entity_id
_entity_poly.type
_entity_poly.pdbx_seq_one_letter_code
_entity_poly.pdbx_strand_id
1 'polypeptide(L)'
;CRRAAGTCFKCGQAGHLQKDCKKNTIVGTSGQADKKPGTSGRVFSITEGHAANTSDELPGIPPVREVEFNIEIILGAEPISKAPYRMAPIELKELKDQL
;
A
#
# COMPACT_ATOMS: atom_id res chain seq x y z
N CYS A 1 26.51 -14.11 -9.55
CA CYS A 1 26.35 -14.93 -8.33
C CYS A 1 25.19 -15.91 -8.51
N ARG A 2 25.46 -17.13 -8.99
CA ARG A 2 24.44 -18.18 -9.13
C ARG A 2 24.11 -18.71 -7.73
N ARG A 3 22.92 -18.40 -7.19
CA ARG A 3 22.42 -19.11 -6.02
C ARG A 3 21.98 -20.50 -6.49
N ALA A 4 22.75 -21.52 -6.13
CA ALA A 4 22.41 -22.90 -6.37
C ALA A 4 21.06 -23.23 -5.71
N ALA A 5 20.30 -24.10 -6.37
CA ALA A 5 18.89 -24.40 -6.10
C ALA A 5 18.48 -24.49 -4.62
N GLY A 6 17.43 -23.72 -4.29
CA GLY A 6 16.34 -24.19 -3.43
C GLY A 6 16.66 -24.48 -1.96
N THR A 7 17.25 -23.51 -1.26
CA THR A 7 17.19 -23.50 0.21
C THR A 7 15.83 -22.97 0.67
N CYS A 8 15.26 -23.59 1.70
CA CYS A 8 14.02 -23.16 2.31
C CYS A 8 14.18 -21.76 2.94
N PHE A 9 13.36 -20.80 2.52
CA PHE A 9 13.42 -19.42 3.01
C PHE A 9 13.29 -19.26 4.53
N LYS A 10 12.65 -20.21 5.23
CA LYS A 10 12.52 -20.16 6.69
C LYS A 10 13.68 -20.78 7.46
N CYS A 11 14.21 -21.92 7.01
CA CYS A 11 15.23 -22.66 7.79
C CYS A 11 16.58 -22.80 7.10
N GLY A 12 16.74 -22.26 5.89
CA GLY A 12 17.97 -22.26 5.12
C GLY A 12 18.40 -23.61 4.56
N GLN A 13 17.66 -24.69 4.83
CA GLN A 13 18.02 -26.04 4.40
C GLN A 13 17.59 -26.29 2.94
N ALA A 14 18.47 -26.90 2.15
CA ALA A 14 18.17 -27.28 0.77
C ALA A 14 17.19 -28.48 0.71
N GLY A 15 16.42 -28.59 -0.37
CA GLY A 15 15.59 -29.77 -0.65
C GLY A 15 14.10 -29.64 -0.31
N HIS A 16 13.62 -28.48 0.13
CA HIS A 16 12.19 -28.19 0.26
C HIS A 16 11.91 -26.67 0.17
N LEU A 17 10.69 -26.29 -0.23
CA LEU A 17 10.25 -24.89 -0.22
C LEU A 17 9.59 -24.55 1.12
N GLN A 18 9.52 -23.27 1.48
CA GLN A 18 8.94 -22.78 2.74
C GLN A 18 7.56 -23.36 3.09
N LYS A 19 6.71 -23.60 2.08
CA LYS A 19 5.38 -24.19 2.25
C LYS A 19 5.39 -25.63 2.81
N ASP A 20 6.50 -26.34 2.61
CA ASP A 20 6.69 -27.75 2.98
C ASP A 20 7.64 -27.89 4.20
N CYS A 21 7.98 -26.78 4.87
CA CYS A 21 8.96 -26.76 5.94
C CYS A 21 8.39 -27.31 7.25
N LYS A 22 8.82 -28.52 7.61
CA LYS A 22 8.42 -29.26 8.82
C LYS A 22 8.79 -28.58 10.15
N LYS A 23 9.54 -27.46 10.12
CA LYS A 23 10.03 -26.72 11.30
C LYS A 23 9.12 -25.56 11.74
N ASN A 24 7.89 -25.47 11.22
CA ASN A 24 6.90 -24.50 11.71
C ASN A 24 5.99 -25.05 12.82
N THR A 25 6.20 -26.30 13.25
CA THR A 25 5.49 -26.89 14.38
C THR A 25 6.08 -26.38 15.68
N ILE A 26 5.34 -25.48 16.32
CA ILE A 26 5.46 -25.16 17.75
C ILE A 26 5.56 -26.48 18.50
N VAL A 27 6.59 -26.58 19.37
CA VAL A 27 6.80 -27.58 20.41
C VAL A 27 5.57 -28.47 20.66
N GLY A 28 5.75 -29.77 20.46
CA GLY A 28 4.70 -30.75 20.72
C GLY A 28 4.25 -30.76 22.18
N THR A 29 2.94 -30.74 22.38
CA THR A 29 2.30 -31.47 23.48
C THR A 29 1.34 -32.47 22.85
N SER A 30 1.66 -33.74 22.97
CA SER A 30 0.71 -34.83 22.78
C SER A 30 -0.42 -34.70 23.80
N GLY A 31 -1.68 -34.68 23.36
CA GLY A 31 -2.84 -34.81 24.25
C GLY A 31 -4.08 -34.04 23.81
N GLN A 32 -5.00 -34.76 23.16
CA GLN A 32 -6.46 -34.75 23.33
C GLN A 32 -7.30 -33.46 23.10
N ALA A 33 -8.46 -33.71 22.48
CA ALA A 33 -9.73 -32.99 22.47
C ALA A 33 -9.92 -31.86 21.44
N ASP A 34 -10.93 -32.08 20.58
CA ASP A 34 -11.66 -31.08 19.82
C ASP A 34 -11.98 -29.85 20.67
N LYS A 35 -11.25 -28.76 20.45
CA LYS A 35 -11.75 -27.41 20.71
C LYS A 35 -11.44 -26.56 19.50
N LYS A 36 -12.50 -26.22 18.73
CA LYS A 36 -12.42 -25.14 17.75
C LYS A 36 -11.79 -23.93 18.42
N PRO A 37 -10.75 -23.30 17.85
CA PRO A 37 -10.35 -22.00 18.33
C PRO A 37 -11.53 -21.06 18.06
N GLY A 38 -12.18 -20.61 19.13
CA GLY A 38 -13.17 -19.55 19.07
C GLY A 38 -12.48 -18.34 18.46
N THR A 39 -12.69 -18.12 17.16
CA THR A 39 -12.16 -16.94 16.48
C THR A 39 -12.99 -15.77 16.98
N SER A 40 -12.44 -15.01 17.92
CA SER A 40 -13.04 -13.75 18.35
C SER A 40 -12.92 -12.78 17.18
N GLY A 41 -14.00 -12.66 16.41
CA GLY A 41 -14.13 -11.61 15.40
C GLY A 41 -14.45 -10.29 16.10
N ARG A 42 -13.63 -9.27 15.90
CA ARG A 42 -14.02 -7.88 16.18
C ARG A 42 -14.76 -7.35 14.97
N VAL A 43 -16.07 -7.17 15.11
CA VAL A 43 -16.91 -6.50 14.11
C VAL A 43 -16.87 -5.01 14.42
N PHE A 44 -16.33 -4.20 13.51
CA PHE A 44 -16.48 -2.75 13.56
C PHE A 44 -17.69 -2.38 12.70
N SER A 45 -18.75 -1.87 13.33
CA SER A 45 -19.92 -1.33 12.65
C SER A 45 -19.59 0.04 12.08
N ILE A 46 -19.53 0.18 10.75
CA ILE A 46 -19.44 1.49 10.10
C ILE A 46 -20.84 2.11 10.21
N THR A 47 -21.00 3.09 11.10
CA THR A 47 -22.21 3.92 11.17
C THR A 47 -22.10 5.08 10.18
N GLU A 48 -23.24 5.68 9.81
CA GLU A 48 -23.30 6.84 8.91
C GLU A 48 -22.40 8.00 9.37
N GLY A 49 -22.23 8.18 10.69
CA GLY A 49 -21.29 9.16 11.26
C GLY A 49 -19.81 8.89 11.00
N HIS A 50 -19.42 7.63 10.70
CA HIS A 50 -18.06 7.30 10.25
C HIS A 50 -17.85 7.57 8.76
N ALA A 51 -18.92 7.52 7.95
CA ALA A 51 -18.86 7.87 6.52
C ALA A 51 -18.87 9.38 6.27
N ALA A 52 -19.42 10.17 7.20
CA ALA A 52 -19.50 11.63 7.09
C ALA A 52 -18.13 12.35 7.17
N ASN A 53 -17.08 11.66 7.66
CA ASN A 53 -15.72 12.23 7.76
C ASN A 53 -14.88 12.02 6.49
N THR A 54 -15.45 11.45 5.42
CA THR A 54 -14.70 10.96 4.24
C THR A 54 -14.30 12.03 3.23
N SER A 55 -14.67 13.31 3.43
CA SER A 55 -14.10 14.38 2.59
C SER A 55 -12.64 14.72 2.96
N ASP A 56 -12.20 14.28 4.14
CA ASP A 56 -10.92 14.60 4.76
C ASP A 56 -9.98 13.36 4.85
N GLU A 57 -10.54 12.18 4.63
CA GLU A 57 -9.87 10.88 4.84
C GLU A 57 -9.55 10.15 3.52
N LEU A 58 -9.62 10.83 2.37
CA LEU A 58 -9.05 10.28 1.14
C LEU A 58 -7.52 10.17 1.34
N PRO A 59 -6.93 8.96 1.31
CA PRO A 59 -5.50 8.79 1.51
C PRO A 59 -4.74 9.43 0.35
N GLY A 60 -4.41 10.72 0.48
CA GLY A 60 -3.66 11.48 -0.53
C GLY A 60 -4.17 12.89 -0.81
N ILE A 61 -5.42 13.23 -0.44
CA ILE A 61 -5.93 14.60 -0.61
C ILE A 61 -6.00 15.23 0.78
N PRO A 62 -5.16 16.25 1.07
CA PRO A 62 -5.32 17.04 2.28
C PRO A 62 -6.75 17.57 2.39
N PRO A 63 -7.31 17.69 3.61
CA PRO A 63 -8.49 18.54 3.82
C PRO A 63 -8.34 19.85 3.07
N VAL A 64 -9.45 20.44 2.66
CA VAL A 64 -9.49 21.86 2.32
C VAL A 64 -9.25 22.63 3.61
N ARG A 65 -7.98 22.91 3.89
CA ARG A 65 -7.53 23.79 4.97
C ARG A 65 -7.12 25.10 4.32
N GLU A 66 -7.56 26.22 4.90
CA GLU A 66 -7.18 27.58 4.50
C GLU A 66 -5.70 27.85 4.82
N VAL A 67 -4.80 27.09 4.19
CA VAL A 67 -3.35 27.28 4.31
C VAL A 67 -2.92 28.13 3.14
N GLU A 68 -2.56 29.38 3.42
CA GLU A 68 -1.92 30.26 2.46
C GLU A 68 -0.48 29.78 2.22
N PHE A 69 -0.19 29.28 1.02
CA PHE A 69 1.17 28.88 0.65
C PHE A 69 1.84 30.05 -0.09
N ASN A 70 2.97 30.54 0.45
CA ASN A 70 3.78 31.55 -0.21
C ASN A 70 4.83 30.86 -1.10
N ILE A 71 4.85 31.20 -2.39
CA ILE A 71 5.90 30.76 -3.32
C ILE A 71 6.85 31.93 -3.53
N GLU A 72 8.03 31.86 -2.92
CA GLU A 72 9.08 32.86 -3.11
C GLU A 72 9.82 32.60 -4.42
N ILE A 73 9.91 33.62 -5.26
CA ILE A 73 10.66 33.58 -6.52
C ILE A 73 12.02 34.24 -6.28
N ILE A 74 13.10 33.65 -6.80
CA ILE A 74 14.43 34.27 -6.78
C ILE A 74 14.36 35.57 -7.61
N LEU A 75 14.86 36.67 -7.04
CA LEU A 75 14.93 37.95 -7.75
C LEU A 75 15.67 37.80 -9.08
N GLY A 76 14.99 38.14 -10.19
CA GLY A 76 15.51 37.98 -11.55
C GLY A 76 15.16 36.65 -12.24
N ALA A 77 14.33 35.79 -11.63
CA ALA A 77 13.80 34.64 -12.32
C ALA A 77 12.70 35.06 -13.32
N GLU A 78 12.88 34.67 -14.58
CA GLU A 78 11.92 34.88 -15.66
C GLU A 78 10.86 33.77 -15.68
N PRO A 79 9.61 34.05 -16.11
CA PRO A 79 8.60 33.03 -16.31
C PRO A 79 9.07 31.95 -17.29
N ILE A 80 8.83 30.69 -16.95
CA ILE A 80 9.15 29.57 -17.84
C ILE A 80 8.03 29.45 -18.88
N SER A 81 8.36 29.73 -20.14
CA SER A 81 7.50 29.47 -21.29
C SER A 81 8.17 28.47 -22.22
N LYS A 82 7.66 27.23 -22.24
CA LYS A 82 8.14 26.16 -23.12
C LYS A 82 6.98 25.63 -23.95
N ALA A 83 7.21 25.41 -25.24
CA ALA A 83 6.22 24.80 -26.11
C ALA A 83 5.82 23.42 -25.57
N PRO A 84 4.51 23.09 -25.50
CA PRO A 84 4.06 21.77 -25.11
C PRO A 84 4.63 20.69 -26.03
N TYR A 85 4.91 19.51 -25.46
CA TYR A 85 5.28 18.35 -26.26
C TYR A 85 4.11 17.92 -27.15
N ARG A 86 4.39 17.40 -28.36
CA ARG A 86 3.34 16.89 -29.24
C ARG A 86 2.85 15.54 -28.73
N MET A 87 1.64 15.52 -28.18
CA MET A 87 0.95 14.33 -27.72
C MET A 87 -0.13 13.90 -28.73
N ALA A 88 -0.46 12.62 -28.74
CA ALA A 88 -1.59 12.12 -29.53
C ALA A 88 -2.93 12.59 -28.93
N PRO A 89 -4.02 12.67 -29.71
CA PRO A 89 -5.32 13.10 -29.20
C PRO A 89 -5.85 12.28 -28.01
N ILE A 90 -5.51 10.99 -27.95
CA ILE A 90 -5.91 10.11 -26.83
C ILE A 90 -5.21 10.50 -25.52
N GLU A 91 -3.92 10.80 -25.57
CA GLU A 91 -3.14 11.22 -24.41
C GLU A 91 -3.58 12.60 -23.91
N LEU A 92 -3.94 13.51 -24.83
CA LEU A 92 -4.50 14.82 -24.46
C LEU A 92 -5.85 14.70 -23.77
N LYS A 93 -6.68 13.74 -24.21
CA LYS A 93 -7.96 13.46 -23.55
C LYS A 93 -7.75 12.94 -22.13
N GLU A 94 -6.86 11.96 -21.98
CA GLU A 94 -6.52 11.38 -20.68
C GLU A 94 -5.88 12.41 -19.72
N LEU A 95 -5.03 13.31 -20.24
CA LEU A 95 -4.44 14.38 -19.44
C LEU A 95 -5.50 15.37 -18.96
N LYS A 96 -6.46 15.73 -19.83
CA LYS A 96 -7.57 16.60 -19.47
C LYS A 96 -8.47 15.98 -18.40
N ASP A 97 -8.68 14.67 -18.42
CA ASP A 97 -9.53 14.00 -17.43
C ASP A 97 -8.90 13.99 -16.02
N GLN A 98 -7.59 14.25 -15.90
CA GLN A 98 -6.85 14.31 -14.62
C GLN A 98 -6.73 15.73 -14.03
N LEU A 99 -6.98 16.76 -14.83
CA LEU A 99 -6.83 18.19 -14.48
C LEU A 99 -8.19 18.82 -14.19
#